data_AF-A0A557PGX5-F1
#
_entry.id   AF-A0A557PGX5-F1
#
_cell.length_a   1.000
_cell.length_b   1.000
_cell.length_c   1.000
_cell.angle_alpha   90.00
_cell.angle_beta   90.00
_cell.angle_gamma   90.00
#
_symmetry.space_group_name_H-M   'P 1'
#
loop_
_entity.id
_entity.type
_entity.pdbx_description
1 polymer ?
#
loop_
_entity_poly.entity_id
_entity_poly.type
_entity_poly.pdbx_seq_one_letter_code
_entity_poly.pdbx_strand_id
1 'polypeptide(L)'
;MKTDTQSTKLAKPQKIEFHSQVYASLDEFFQDLDRARRDENYTRTHRGLFPRTPTERHQILTDKIAARRRLQQHDDTGGTALMFSLPLA
;
A
#
# COMPACT_ATOMS: atom_id res chain seq x y z
N MET A 1 39.58 32.76 5.06
CA MET A 1 38.31 32.09 5.42
C MET A 1 38.20 30.87 4.54
N LYS A 2 38.22 29.66 5.11
CA LYS A 2 38.07 28.41 4.36
C LYS A 2 36.58 28.10 4.31
N THR A 3 36.01 28.05 3.11
CA THR A 3 34.63 27.58 2.91
C THR A 3 34.68 26.08 2.71
N ASP A 4 34.38 25.33 3.77
CA ASP A 4 34.22 23.89 3.71
C ASP A 4 32.89 23.58 3.00
N THR A 5 32.97 23.31 1.71
CA THR A 5 31.85 22.78 0.92
C THR A 5 31.56 21.37 1.43
N GLN A 6 30.52 21.22 2.25
CA GLN A 6 30.03 19.90 2.66
C GLN A 6 29.56 19.14 1.41
N SER A 7 30.35 18.16 1.01
CA SER A 7 30.04 17.22 -0.06
C SER A 7 28.90 16.32 0.39
N THR A 8 27.69 16.59 -0.11
CA THR A 8 26.53 15.71 0.06
C THR A 8 26.81 14.40 -0.69
N LYS A 9 27.33 13.39 0.00
CA LYS A 9 27.44 12.04 -0.53
C LYS A 9 26.02 11.51 -0.79
N LEU A 10 25.58 11.57 -2.04
CA LEU A 10 24.37 10.90 -2.49
C LEU A 10 24.52 9.41 -2.17
N ALA A 11 23.74 8.93 -1.20
CA ALA A 11 23.72 7.54 -0.81
C ALA A 11 23.42 6.68 -2.05
N LYS A 12 24.20 5.61 -2.24
CA LYS A 12 23.93 4.62 -3.29
C LYS A 12 22.49 4.12 -3.15
N PRO A 13 21.74 3.92 -4.25
CA PRO A 13 20.37 3.44 -4.19
C PRO A 13 20.35 2.10 -3.45
N GLN A 14 19.77 2.07 -2.25
CA GLN A 14 19.51 0.83 -1.55
C GLN A 14 18.39 0.12 -2.32
N LYS A 15 18.70 -1.08 -2.83
CA LYS A 15 17.66 -2.00 -3.30
C LYS A 15 16.94 -2.51 -2.06
N ILE A 16 15.72 -2.02 -1.83
CA ILE A 16 14.85 -2.57 -0.79
C ILE A 16 14.34 -3.91 -1.33
N GLU A 17 14.78 -5.01 -0.73
CA GLU A 17 14.24 -6.33 -1.04
C GLU A 17 12.92 -6.53 -0.30
N PHE A 18 11.87 -6.90 -1.04
CA PHE A 18 10.58 -7.20 -0.46
C PHE A 18 10.59 -8.61 0.13
N HIS A 19 10.39 -8.70 1.45
CA HIS A 19 10.28 -9.94 2.19
C HIS A 19 8.84 -10.17 2.65
N SER A 20 8.32 -11.35 2.37
CA SER A 20 6.98 -11.77 2.79
C SER A 20 6.88 -13.29 2.79
N GLN A 21 6.16 -13.84 3.78
CA GLN A 21 5.73 -15.24 3.80
C GLN A 21 4.29 -15.40 3.27
N VAL A 22 3.57 -14.30 3.10
CA VAL A 22 2.14 -14.27 2.71
C VAL A 22 1.96 -13.94 1.24
N TYR A 23 2.85 -13.10 0.70
CA TYR A 23 2.78 -12.55 -0.65
C TYR A 23 3.97 -13.06 -1.47
N ALA A 24 3.72 -13.53 -2.68
CA ALA A 24 4.78 -13.94 -3.60
C ALA A 24 5.49 -12.75 -4.24
N SER A 25 4.82 -11.59 -4.27
CA SER A 25 5.36 -10.37 -4.88
C SER A 25 4.85 -9.09 -4.20
N LEU A 26 5.56 -8.01 -4.45
CA LEU A 26 5.17 -6.66 -4.02
C LEU A 26 3.87 -6.19 -4.68
N ASP A 27 3.57 -6.66 -5.90
CA ASP A 27 2.31 -6.36 -6.60
C ASP A 27 1.10 -6.96 -5.88
N GLU A 28 1.21 -8.20 -5.39
CA GLU A 28 0.14 -8.83 -4.61
C GLU A 28 -0.12 -8.09 -3.30
N PHE A 29 0.95 -7.64 -2.63
CA PHE A 29 0.84 -6.81 -1.43
C PHE A 29 0.10 -5.50 -1.72
N PHE A 30 0.46 -4.80 -2.81
CA PHE A 30 -0.24 -3.57 -3.20
C PHE A 30 -1.68 -3.79 -3.63
N GLN A 31 -2.01 -4.91 -4.26
CA GLN A 31 -3.39 -5.26 -4.57
C GLN A 31 -4.24 -5.40 -3.31
N ASP A 32 -3.70 -6.02 -2.26
CA ASP A 32 -4.42 -6.14 -0.99
C ASP A 32 -4.54 -4.80 -0.26
N LEU A 33 -3.53 -3.92 -0.34
CA LEU A 33 -3.64 -2.55 0.14
C LEU A 33 -4.74 -1.77 -0.58
N ASP A 34 -4.86 -1.89 -1.92
CA ASP A 34 -5.95 -1.26 -2.67
C ASP A 34 -7.32 -1.83 -2.28
N ARG A 35 -7.45 -3.16 -2.20
CA ARG A 35 -8.68 -3.83 -1.72
C ARG A 35 -9.07 -3.36 -0.32
N ALA A 36 -8.10 -3.24 0.58
CA ALA A 36 -8.32 -2.79 1.96
C ALA A 36 -8.79 -1.33 2.06
N ARG A 37 -8.34 -0.47 1.13
CA ARG A 37 -8.70 0.94 1.04
C ARG A 37 -10.02 1.20 0.30
N ARG A 38 -10.43 0.28 -0.58
CA ARG A 38 -11.60 0.46 -1.45
C ARG A 38 -12.85 0.76 -0.63
N ASP A 39 -13.53 1.86 -0.95
CA ASP A 39 -14.85 2.13 -0.38
C ASP A 39 -15.84 1.18 -1.05
N GLU A 40 -16.68 0.49 -0.27
CA GLU A 40 -17.67 -0.48 -0.74
C GLU A 40 -19.00 0.13 -1.21
N ASN A 41 -19.33 1.35 -0.77
CA ASN A 41 -20.60 2.01 -1.05
C ASN A 41 -20.60 2.73 -2.39
N TYR A 42 -19.46 3.23 -2.83
CA TYR A 42 -19.35 4.00 -4.07
C TYR A 42 -18.16 3.61 -4.94
N THR A 43 -18.35 3.74 -6.26
CA THR A 43 -17.28 3.66 -7.26
C THR A 43 -17.00 5.04 -7.84
N ARG A 44 -15.72 5.33 -8.10
CA ARG A 44 -15.28 6.58 -8.73
C ARG A 44 -15.09 6.36 -10.23
N THR A 45 -15.76 7.14 -11.04
CA THR A 45 -15.64 7.14 -12.51
C THR A 45 -15.25 8.54 -13.00
N HIS A 46 -14.94 8.69 -14.29
CA HIS A 46 -14.73 10.00 -14.91
C HIS A 46 -15.95 10.93 -14.81
N ARG A 47 -17.15 10.36 -14.58
CA ARG A 47 -18.41 11.10 -14.45
C ARG A 47 -18.80 11.43 -13.01
N GLY A 48 -18.03 10.98 -12.02
CA GLY A 48 -18.31 11.19 -10.59
C GLY A 48 -18.40 9.91 -9.77
N LEU A 49 -19.00 10.03 -8.58
CA LEU A 49 -19.23 8.94 -7.64
C LEU A 49 -20.60 8.31 -7.89
N PHE A 50 -20.63 6.98 -7.99
CA PHE A 50 -21.86 6.22 -8.21
C PHE A 50 -22.05 5.16 -7.13
N PRO A 51 -23.28 4.96 -6.63
CA PRO A 51 -23.54 3.92 -5.65
C PRO A 51 -23.35 2.54 -6.29
N ARG A 52 -22.83 1.60 -5.51
CA ARG A 52 -22.71 0.20 -5.95
C ARG A 52 -23.98 -0.59 -5.67
N THR A 53 -24.18 -1.64 -6.46
CA THR A 53 -25.23 -2.63 -6.20
C THR A 53 -24.96 -3.38 -4.89
N PRO A 54 -25.99 -3.96 -4.24
CA PRO A 54 -25.79 -4.77 -3.04
C PRO A 54 -24.82 -5.94 -3.25
N THR A 55 -24.84 -6.57 -4.42
CA THR A 55 -23.97 -7.69 -4.79
C THR A 55 -22.51 -7.24 -4.87
N GLU A 56 -22.23 -6.14 -5.58
CA GLU A 56 -20.87 -5.59 -5.67
C GLU A 56 -20.35 -5.17 -4.30
N ARG A 57 -21.20 -4.54 -3.48
CA ARG A 57 -20.85 -4.14 -2.12
C ARG A 57 -20.48 -5.36 -1.27
N HIS A 58 -21.27 -6.44 -1.36
CA HIS A 58 -20.99 -7.68 -0.64
C HIS A 58 -19.65 -8.28 -1.05
N GLN A 59 -19.38 -8.38 -2.36
CA GLN A 59 -18.10 -8.90 -2.85
C GLN A 59 -16.92 -8.06 -2.35
N ILE A 60 -17.01 -6.74 -2.44
CA ILE A 60 -15.93 -5.84 -1.99
C ILE A 60 -15.70 -5.98 -0.49
N LEU A 61 -16.75 -6.10 0.32
CA LEU A 61 -16.60 -6.32 1.76
C LEU A 61 -15.88 -7.64 2.05
N THR A 62 -16.25 -8.72 1.35
CA THR A 62 -15.58 -10.02 1.48
C THR A 62 -14.09 -9.92 1.10
N ASP A 63 -13.78 -9.30 -0.03
CA ASP A 63 -12.40 -9.09 -0.50
C ASP A 63 -11.59 -8.24 0.49
N LYS A 64 -12.20 -7.19 1.03
CA LYS A 64 -11.59 -6.27 1.99
C LYS A 64 -11.27 -6.97 3.31
N ILE A 65 -12.15 -7.84 3.80
CA ILE A 65 -11.90 -8.66 4.99
C ILE A 65 -10.74 -9.63 4.75
N ALA A 66 -10.74 -10.33 3.60
CA ALA A 66 -9.66 -11.25 3.26
C ALA A 66 -8.31 -10.54 3.12
N ALA A 67 -8.28 -9.38 2.44
CA ALA A 67 -7.08 -8.56 2.28
C ALA A 67 -6.54 -8.08 3.64
N ARG A 68 -7.41 -7.55 4.51
CA ARG A 68 -7.01 -7.11 5.86
C ARG A 68 -6.41 -8.23 6.70
N ARG A 69 -6.95 -9.45 6.62
CA ARG A 69 -6.39 -10.62 7.31
C ARG A 69 -5.00 -10.98 6.81
N ARG A 70 -4.79 -10.96 5.48
CA ARG A 70 -3.47 -11.23 4.89
C ARG A 70 -2.45 -10.14 5.21
N LEU A 71 -2.86 -8.87 5.19
CA LEU A 71 -2.01 -7.75 5.61
C LEU A 71 -1.60 -7.88 7.08
N GLN A 72 -2.54 -8.19 7.98
CA GLN A 72 -2.23 -8.43 9.38
C GLN A 72 -1.26 -9.61 9.55
N GLN A 73 -1.49 -10.72 8.84
CA GLN A 73 -0.59 -11.87 8.89
C GLN A 73 0.81 -11.53 8.35
N HIS A 74 0.90 -10.69 7.32
CA HIS A 74 2.17 -10.23 6.78
C HIS A 74 2.95 -9.41 7.80
N ASP A 75 2.27 -8.51 8.52
CA ASP A 75 2.86 -7.75 9.62
C ASP A 75 3.29 -8.68 10.78
N ASP A 76 2.42 -9.61 11.19
CA ASP A 76 2.66 -10.54 12.31
C ASP A 76 3.84 -11.50 12.04
N THR A 77 4.10 -11.82 10.77
CA THR A 77 5.20 -12.71 10.34
C THR A 77 6.50 -11.97 10.05
N GLY A 78 6.58 -10.67 10.35
CA GLY A 78 7.78 -9.86 10.14
C GLY A 78 8.02 -9.49 8.67
N GLY A 79 6.94 -9.37 7.90
CA GLY A 79 6.98 -8.90 6.52
C GLY A 79 7.51 -7.47 6.38
N THR A 80 7.91 -7.12 5.16
CA THR A 80 8.41 -5.76 4.85
C THR A 80 7.30 -4.72 4.99
N ALA A 81 7.39 -3.88 6.03
CA ALA A 81 6.51 -2.72 6.20
C ALA A 81 6.96 -1.56 5.28
N LEU A 82 6.01 -0.98 4.53
CA LEU A 82 6.24 0.23 3.75
C LEU A 82 5.69 1.44 4.50
N MET A 83 6.59 2.34 4.94
CA MET A 83 6.20 3.63 5.51
C MET A 83 6.33 4.72 4.45
N PHE A 84 5.21 5.27 4.01
CA PHE A 84 5.19 6.45 3.15
C PHE A 84 5.15 7.70 4.03
N SER A 85 6.24 8.46 4.03
CA SER A 85 6.21 9.83 4.56
C SER A 85 5.93 10.78 3.39
N LEU A 86 4.83 11.52 3.49
CA LEU A 86 4.60 12.67 2.61
C LEU A 86 5.34 13.86 3.24
N PRO A 87 6.15 14.62 2.47
CA PRO A 87 6.64 15.89 2.95
C PRO A 87 5.43 16.78 3.24
N LEU A 88 5.29 17.24 4.48
CA LEU A 88 4.34 18.29 4.82
C LEU A 88 4.68 19.52 3.96
N ALA A 89 3.71 19.95 3.15
CA ALA A 89 3.79 21.18 2.36
C ALA A 89 3.64 22.42 3.23
#